data_AF-A0A443P9W6-F1
#
_entry.id   AF-A0A443P9W6-F1
#
_cell.length_a   1.000
_cell.length_b   1.000
_cell.length_c   1.000
_cell.angle_alpha   90.00
_cell.angle_beta   90.00
_cell.angle_gamma   90.00
#
_symmetry.space_group_name_H-M   'P 1'
#
loop_
_entity.id
_entity.type
_entity.pdbx_description
1 polymer ?
#
loop_
_entity_poly.entity_id
_entity_poly.type
_entity_poly.pdbx_seq_one_letter_code
_entity_poly.pdbx_strand_id
1 'polypeptide(L)'
;MQKAWFYEDYGPKEVLKTGDFLLPALQKNQILVQVRAAALNPIDVKRRERPSPIFPSDFPVVPGCDMAGIVVKKGEDVSKFEIGDEVYGNIQDFNAPAKLKQLGTLAEYVAVEENLVASKPGNLSFEEAASLPLAIQTAVEGFKTGGFKKGQNIFIVGGAGGVGTLVVQLAKHVYGASEVVATTSTPKVDFVQSLGADRVIDYTKTKYEDIDYKFDFLYDTIGDSKNSYVVAKEEAPIIDITWPPSNPSAVYSSLTVRGEVLEKLKPYLESGKLKAQIDPTSPYDFMDVIEAFRHLETGRARGKVVISPFPSSAVHDTIEKSIISMVHI
;
A
#
# COMPACT_ATOMS: atom_id res chain seq x y z
N MET A 1 -22.51 -4.86 -15.32
CA MET A 1 -21.46 -3.89 -15.65
C MET A 1 -21.10 -3.15 -14.36
N GLN A 2 -19.90 -2.59 -14.31
CA GLN A 2 -19.40 -1.73 -13.25
C GLN A 2 -18.61 -0.58 -13.86
N LYS A 3 -18.46 0.55 -13.16
CA LYS A 3 -17.52 1.60 -13.51
C LYS A 3 -16.10 1.20 -13.08
N ALA A 4 -15.15 1.49 -13.97
CA ALA A 4 -13.73 1.32 -13.70
C ALA A 4 -12.93 2.40 -14.43
N TRP A 5 -11.77 2.73 -13.88
CA TRP A 5 -10.71 3.43 -14.61
C TRP A 5 -9.77 2.43 -15.25
N PHE A 6 -9.40 2.66 -16.50
CA PHE A 6 -8.52 1.76 -17.24
C PHE A 6 -7.66 2.52 -18.25
N TYR A 7 -6.64 1.86 -18.77
CA TYR A 7 -5.83 2.33 -19.88
C TYR A 7 -5.63 1.21 -20.91
N GLU A 8 -5.50 1.59 -22.19
CA GLU A 8 -5.40 0.67 -23.34
C GLU A 8 -4.03 0.74 -24.02
N ASP A 9 -3.20 1.69 -23.63
CA ASP A 9 -1.81 1.83 -24.05
C ASP A 9 -1.01 2.46 -22.90
N TYR A 10 0.30 2.25 -22.91
CA TYR A 10 1.20 2.85 -21.94
C TYR A 10 1.29 4.36 -22.15
N GLY A 11 1.50 5.12 -21.06
CA GLY A 11 1.74 6.54 -21.18
C GLY A 11 1.50 7.34 -19.89
N PRO A 12 1.46 8.68 -20.02
CA PRO A 12 1.20 9.56 -18.89
C PRO A 12 -0.23 9.35 -18.38
N LYS A 13 -0.56 9.84 -17.18
CA LYS A 13 -1.89 9.64 -16.55
C LYS A 13 -3.09 9.99 -17.42
N GLU A 14 -2.94 10.85 -18.43
CA GLU A 14 -3.97 11.22 -19.40
C GLU A 14 -4.40 10.07 -20.33
N VAL A 15 -3.69 8.93 -20.35
CA VAL A 15 -4.16 7.70 -21.03
C VAL A 15 -5.28 6.98 -20.25
N LEU A 16 -5.47 7.32 -18.97
CA LEU A 16 -6.53 6.75 -18.14
C LEU A 16 -7.89 7.27 -18.60
N LYS A 17 -8.84 6.35 -18.73
CA LYS A 17 -10.24 6.60 -19.11
C LYS A 17 -11.15 5.92 -18.09
N THR A 18 -12.31 6.51 -17.87
CA THR A 18 -13.38 5.88 -17.09
C THR A 18 -14.45 5.32 -18.03
N GLY A 19 -15.01 4.16 -17.69
CA GLY A 19 -16.03 3.52 -18.52
C GLY A 19 -16.66 2.31 -17.83
N ASP A 20 -17.54 1.63 -18.56
CA ASP A 20 -18.20 0.42 -18.09
C ASP A 20 -17.34 -0.82 -18.37
N PHE A 21 -17.15 -1.64 -17.36
CA PHE A 21 -16.45 -2.92 -17.39
C PHE A 21 -17.37 -4.06 -16.99
N LEU A 22 -17.04 -5.27 -17.42
CA LEU A 22 -17.69 -6.47 -16.90
C LEU A 22 -17.30 -6.68 -15.44
N LEU A 23 -18.21 -7.26 -14.66
CA LEU A 23 -17.86 -7.76 -13.34
C LEU A 23 -16.86 -8.91 -13.50
N PRO A 24 -15.84 -9.03 -12.65
CA PRO A 24 -14.90 -10.14 -12.71
C PRO A 24 -15.64 -11.47 -12.47
N ALA A 25 -15.23 -12.50 -13.20
CA ALA A 25 -15.67 -13.86 -12.91
C ALA A 25 -15.04 -14.34 -11.58
N LEU A 26 -15.88 -14.80 -10.66
CA LEU A 26 -15.44 -15.22 -9.34
C LEU A 26 -14.93 -16.66 -9.36
N GLN A 27 -13.69 -16.87 -8.94
CA GLN A 27 -13.12 -18.21 -8.77
C GLN A 27 -13.49 -18.80 -7.40
N LYS A 28 -13.33 -20.13 -7.24
CA LYS A 28 -13.76 -20.84 -6.03
C LYS A 28 -13.09 -20.36 -4.74
N ASN A 29 -11.83 -19.95 -4.80
CA ASN A 29 -11.04 -19.45 -3.66
C ASN A 29 -11.08 -17.92 -3.51
N GLN A 30 -11.96 -17.24 -4.24
CA GLN A 30 -12.04 -15.78 -4.26
C GLN A 30 -13.33 -15.27 -3.63
N ILE A 31 -13.24 -14.06 -3.09
CA ILE A 31 -14.37 -13.22 -2.71
C ILE A 31 -14.56 -12.10 -3.74
N LEU A 32 -15.81 -11.73 -4.00
CA LEU A 32 -16.14 -10.52 -4.73
C LEU A 32 -16.40 -9.42 -3.70
N VAL A 33 -15.63 -8.35 -3.79
CA VAL A 33 -15.70 -7.23 -2.85
C VAL A 33 -16.18 -5.99 -3.58
N GLN A 34 -17.21 -5.36 -3.02
CA GLN A 34 -17.60 -4.00 -3.40
C GLN A 34 -16.61 -3.02 -2.77
N VAL A 35 -15.84 -2.34 -3.60
CA VAL A 35 -14.81 -1.41 -3.18
C VAL A 35 -15.45 -0.15 -2.62
N ARG A 36 -15.06 0.22 -1.39
CA ARG A 36 -15.51 1.44 -0.72
C ARG A 36 -14.43 2.52 -0.75
N ALA A 37 -13.17 2.12 -0.70
CA ALA A 37 -12.02 2.98 -0.93
C ALA A 37 -10.87 2.19 -1.54
N ALA A 38 -10.01 2.88 -2.30
CA ALA A 38 -8.77 2.33 -2.85
C ALA A 38 -7.62 3.30 -2.61
N ALA A 39 -6.37 2.83 -2.61
CA ALA A 39 -5.20 3.70 -2.48
C ALA A 39 -4.23 3.52 -3.63
N LEU A 40 -3.65 4.64 -4.07
CA LEU A 40 -2.66 4.66 -5.13
C LEU A 40 -1.26 4.43 -4.58
N ASN A 41 -0.42 3.83 -5.41
CA ASN A 41 0.97 3.49 -5.13
C ASN A 41 1.88 3.89 -6.31
N PRO A 42 3.17 4.18 -6.06
CA PRO A 42 4.11 4.44 -7.16
C PRO A 42 4.20 3.30 -8.19
N ILE A 43 3.89 2.06 -7.80
CA ILE A 43 3.83 0.93 -8.73
C ILE A 43 2.70 1.08 -9.76
N ASP A 44 1.58 1.72 -9.40
CA ASP A 44 0.47 1.98 -10.34
C ASP A 44 0.91 2.93 -11.46
N VAL A 45 1.73 3.94 -11.13
CA VAL A 45 2.37 4.84 -12.10
C VAL A 45 3.35 4.05 -12.97
N LYS A 46 4.28 3.31 -12.36
CA LYS A 46 5.33 2.55 -13.08
C LYS A 46 4.76 1.51 -14.05
N ARG A 47 3.63 0.87 -13.70
CA ARG A 47 2.94 -0.10 -14.56
C ARG A 47 2.23 0.54 -15.75
N ARG A 48 1.74 1.78 -15.59
CA ARG A 48 1.04 2.52 -16.65
C ARG A 48 2.00 3.23 -17.60
N GLU A 49 3.10 3.78 -17.11
CA GLU A 49 3.97 4.65 -17.91
C GLU A 49 4.69 3.96 -19.07
N ARG A 50 5.09 2.70 -18.89
CA ARG A 50 5.86 1.96 -19.89
C ARG A 50 5.75 0.45 -19.72
N PRO A 51 5.96 -0.35 -20.78
CA PRO A 51 6.06 -1.79 -20.65
C PRO A 51 7.20 -2.17 -19.70
N SER A 52 6.95 -3.16 -18.85
CA SER A 52 7.94 -3.71 -17.94
C SER A 52 7.99 -5.23 -18.11
N PRO A 53 9.17 -5.83 -18.32
CA PRO A 53 9.29 -7.30 -18.34
C PRO A 53 8.98 -7.92 -16.96
N ILE A 54 9.09 -7.12 -15.88
CA ILE A 54 8.79 -7.56 -14.51
C ILE A 54 7.27 -7.58 -14.26
N PHE A 55 6.51 -6.71 -14.94
CA PHE A 55 5.07 -6.57 -14.75
C PHE A 55 4.33 -6.61 -16.10
N PRO A 56 4.38 -7.75 -16.82
CA PRO A 56 3.71 -7.87 -18.11
C PRO A 56 2.21 -7.65 -17.91
N SER A 57 1.62 -6.80 -18.75
CA SER A 57 0.21 -6.43 -18.67
C SER A 57 -0.48 -6.62 -20.02
N ASP A 58 -1.68 -7.20 -19.98
CA ASP A 58 -2.55 -7.34 -21.15
C ASP A 58 -3.59 -6.20 -21.11
N PHE A 59 -3.81 -5.51 -22.23
CA PHE A 59 -4.77 -4.42 -22.31
C PHE A 59 -6.22 -4.91 -22.51
N PRO A 60 -7.23 -4.14 -22.07
CA PRO A 60 -7.15 -2.96 -21.20
C PRO A 60 -6.74 -3.31 -19.76
N VAL A 61 -6.04 -2.41 -19.07
CA VAL A 61 -5.61 -2.60 -17.67
C VAL A 61 -6.35 -1.64 -16.75
N VAL A 62 -6.94 -2.16 -15.68
CA VAL A 62 -7.43 -1.36 -14.54
C VAL A 62 -6.31 -1.28 -13.50
N PRO A 63 -5.79 -0.10 -13.15
CA PRO A 63 -4.72 0.04 -12.17
C PRO A 63 -5.24 -0.09 -10.72
N GLY A 64 -4.32 -0.08 -9.77
CA GLY A 64 -4.63 -0.14 -8.34
C GLY A 64 -4.30 -1.50 -7.73
N CYS A 65 -3.75 -1.44 -6.52
CA CYS A 65 -3.34 -2.59 -5.72
C CYS A 65 -4.14 -2.69 -4.41
N ASP A 66 -4.31 -1.56 -3.73
CA ASP A 66 -4.92 -1.52 -2.40
C ASP A 66 -6.41 -1.24 -2.46
N MET A 67 -7.18 -1.92 -1.62
CA MET A 67 -8.59 -1.60 -1.37
C MET A 67 -9.04 -1.91 0.05
N ALA A 68 -10.17 -1.31 0.42
CA ALA A 68 -11.04 -1.76 1.49
C ALA A 68 -12.50 -1.72 1.02
N GLY A 69 -13.31 -2.69 1.46
CA GLY A 69 -14.67 -2.85 0.97
C GLY A 69 -15.47 -3.92 1.69
N ILE A 70 -16.62 -4.26 1.11
CA ILE A 70 -17.59 -5.21 1.68
C ILE A 70 -17.67 -6.45 0.79
N VAL A 71 -17.62 -7.64 1.38
CA VAL A 71 -17.83 -8.90 0.65
C VAL A 71 -19.28 -9.00 0.19
N VAL A 72 -19.50 -9.14 -1.12
CA VAL A 72 -20.84 -9.26 -1.72
C VAL A 72 -21.12 -10.65 -2.30
N LYS A 73 -20.08 -11.42 -2.62
CA LYS A 73 -20.16 -12.85 -3.01
C LYS A 73 -18.90 -13.58 -2.58
N LYS A 74 -18.99 -14.90 -2.40
CA LYS A 74 -17.83 -15.76 -2.14
C LYS A 74 -17.86 -17.01 -3.00
N GLY A 75 -16.68 -17.51 -3.37
CA GLY A 75 -16.53 -18.80 -4.02
C GLY A 75 -16.74 -19.96 -3.04
N GLU A 76 -16.92 -21.16 -3.60
CA GLU A 76 -17.24 -22.38 -2.83
C GLU A 76 -16.15 -22.81 -1.84
N ASP A 77 -14.88 -22.48 -2.13
CA ASP A 77 -13.73 -22.89 -1.31
C ASP A 77 -13.35 -21.81 -0.29
N VAL A 78 -14.03 -20.65 -0.28
CA VAL A 78 -13.78 -19.57 0.68
C VAL A 78 -14.35 -19.94 2.06
N SER A 79 -13.48 -19.86 3.06
CA SER A 79 -13.80 -20.23 4.44
C SER A 79 -13.53 -19.13 5.47
N LYS A 80 -12.71 -18.14 5.14
CA LYS A 80 -12.32 -17.06 6.07
C LYS A 80 -13.34 -15.94 6.18
N PHE A 81 -14.16 -15.73 5.15
CA PHE A 81 -15.07 -14.58 5.05
C PHE A 81 -16.47 -14.99 4.63
N GLU A 82 -17.45 -14.23 5.12
CA GLU A 82 -18.85 -14.31 4.76
C GLU A 82 -19.31 -13.05 4.00
N ILE A 83 -20.47 -13.16 3.34
CA ILE A 83 -21.12 -12.01 2.70
C ILE A 83 -21.48 -10.99 3.79
N GLY A 84 -21.13 -9.72 3.56
CA GLY A 84 -21.31 -8.62 4.50
C GLY A 84 -20.05 -8.26 5.29
N ASP A 85 -19.01 -9.10 5.27
CA ASP A 85 -17.77 -8.80 5.98
C ASP A 85 -17.05 -7.58 5.39
N GLU A 86 -16.50 -6.73 6.26
CA GLU A 86 -15.61 -5.65 5.88
C GLU A 86 -14.17 -6.17 5.78
N VAL A 87 -13.55 -6.00 4.62
CA VAL A 87 -12.20 -6.50 4.33
C VAL A 87 -11.31 -5.42 3.73
N TYR A 88 -9.99 -5.61 3.84
CA TYR A 88 -8.99 -4.77 3.22
C TYR A 88 -7.76 -5.58 2.82
N GLY A 89 -7.05 -5.16 1.78
CA GLY A 89 -5.87 -5.90 1.29
C GLY A 89 -5.21 -5.29 0.06
N ASN A 90 -4.01 -5.80 -0.23
CA ASN A 90 -3.33 -5.59 -1.50
C ASN A 90 -3.66 -6.79 -2.38
N ILE A 91 -4.32 -6.57 -3.52
CA ILE A 91 -4.81 -7.65 -4.38
C ILE A 91 -3.76 -8.14 -5.40
N GLN A 92 -2.59 -7.50 -5.46
CA GLN A 92 -1.55 -7.78 -6.44
C GLN A 92 -0.32 -8.40 -5.77
N ASP A 93 -0.12 -9.70 -5.94
CA ASP A 93 1.13 -10.37 -5.55
C ASP A 93 2.15 -10.30 -6.70
N PHE A 94 3.20 -9.51 -6.51
CA PHE A 94 4.23 -9.25 -7.51
C PHE A 94 5.25 -10.38 -7.67
N ASN A 95 5.26 -11.35 -6.76
CA ASN A 95 6.14 -12.50 -6.81
C ASN A 95 5.43 -13.79 -7.26
N ALA A 96 4.12 -13.72 -7.50
CA ALA A 96 3.37 -14.87 -7.97
C ALA A 96 3.84 -15.28 -9.37
N PRO A 97 3.91 -16.59 -9.68
CA PRO A 97 4.24 -17.07 -11.02
C PRO A 97 3.16 -16.72 -12.06
N ALA A 98 1.96 -16.40 -11.61
CA ALA A 98 0.87 -15.93 -12.45
C ALA A 98 1.06 -14.45 -12.84
N LYS A 99 0.51 -14.05 -13.99
CA LYS A 99 0.45 -12.64 -14.36
C LYS A 99 -0.30 -11.85 -13.28
N LEU A 100 0.12 -10.60 -13.06
CA LEU A 100 -0.63 -9.65 -12.24
C LEU A 100 -2.09 -9.55 -12.72
N LYS A 101 -3.00 -9.26 -11.80
CA LYS A 101 -4.42 -9.08 -12.14
C LYS A 101 -4.55 -7.91 -13.11
N GLN A 102 -5.26 -8.15 -14.20
CA GLN A 102 -5.64 -7.12 -15.18
C GLN A 102 -6.66 -6.14 -14.59
N LEU A 103 -7.58 -6.65 -13.76
CA LEU A 103 -8.57 -5.86 -13.03
C LEU A 103 -8.03 -5.47 -11.65
N GLY A 104 -7.48 -4.26 -11.54
CA GLY A 104 -7.02 -3.63 -10.29
C GLY A 104 -8.16 -3.03 -9.45
N THR A 105 -7.78 -2.22 -8.46
CA THR A 105 -8.71 -1.68 -7.45
C THR A 105 -9.40 -0.36 -7.82
N LEU A 106 -9.07 0.26 -8.95
CA LEU A 106 -9.84 1.40 -9.47
C LEU A 106 -11.09 0.95 -10.24
N ALA A 107 -11.87 0.07 -9.62
CA ALA A 107 -13.14 -0.46 -10.11
C ALA A 107 -14.11 -0.63 -8.93
N GLU A 108 -15.43 -0.56 -9.17
CA GLU A 108 -16.43 -0.69 -8.10
C GLU A 108 -16.42 -2.09 -7.43
N TYR A 109 -16.03 -3.13 -8.16
CA TYR A 109 -15.96 -4.50 -7.67
C TYR A 109 -14.68 -5.20 -8.10
N VAL A 110 -14.06 -5.92 -7.16
CA VAL A 110 -12.87 -6.72 -7.40
C VAL A 110 -13.05 -8.15 -6.92
N ALA A 111 -12.54 -9.11 -7.69
CA ALA A 111 -12.41 -10.49 -7.24
C ALA A 111 -10.99 -10.71 -6.71
N VAL A 112 -10.88 -11.17 -5.46
CA VAL A 112 -9.61 -11.33 -4.76
C VAL A 112 -9.58 -12.61 -3.96
N GLU A 113 -8.43 -13.28 -3.93
CA GLU A 113 -8.21 -14.49 -3.14
C GLU A 113 -8.29 -14.18 -1.64
N GLU A 114 -8.97 -15.02 -0.87
CA GLU A 114 -9.17 -14.78 0.57
C GLU A 114 -7.86 -14.69 1.37
N ASN A 115 -6.75 -15.22 0.84
CA ASN A 115 -5.44 -15.16 1.49
C ASN A 115 -4.69 -13.83 1.29
N LEU A 116 -5.17 -12.94 0.41
CA LEU A 116 -4.57 -11.62 0.16
C LEU A 116 -5.21 -10.49 0.98
N VAL A 117 -6.34 -10.77 1.62
CA VAL A 117 -7.11 -9.79 2.42
C VAL A 117 -7.16 -10.20 3.89
N ALA A 118 -7.51 -9.24 4.74
CA ALA A 118 -7.82 -9.46 6.15
C ALA A 118 -9.12 -8.74 6.52
N SER A 119 -9.74 -9.12 7.64
CA SER A 119 -10.86 -8.37 8.20
C SER A 119 -10.43 -6.95 8.56
N LYS A 120 -11.18 -5.94 8.10
CA LYS A 120 -10.93 -4.54 8.40
C LYS A 120 -10.95 -4.31 9.93
N PRO A 121 -10.00 -3.55 10.51
CA PRO A 121 -10.11 -3.11 11.89
C PRO A 121 -11.39 -2.29 12.09
N GLY A 122 -12.14 -2.59 13.16
CA GLY A 122 -13.47 -2.00 13.37
C GLY A 122 -13.44 -0.51 13.67
N ASN A 123 -12.29 0.02 14.13
CA ASN A 123 -12.09 1.43 14.47
C ASN A 123 -11.64 2.30 13.30
N LEU A 124 -11.27 1.71 12.15
CA LEU A 124 -10.80 2.45 10.99
C LEU A 124 -11.93 2.75 10.01
N SER A 125 -11.84 3.86 9.29
CA SER A 125 -12.66 4.10 8.09
C SER A 125 -12.23 3.19 6.94
N PHE A 126 -13.01 3.13 5.85
CA PHE A 126 -12.60 2.40 4.64
C PHE A 126 -11.38 3.07 3.99
N GLU A 127 -11.32 4.40 3.99
CA GLU A 127 -10.19 5.19 3.48
C GLU A 127 -8.90 4.87 4.25
N GLU A 128 -8.97 4.89 5.58
CA GLU A 128 -7.84 4.55 6.45
C GLU A 128 -7.38 3.12 6.19
N ALA A 129 -8.31 2.16 6.16
CA ALA A 129 -8.00 0.77 5.89
C ALA A 129 -7.36 0.58 4.51
N ALA A 130 -7.93 1.18 3.45
CA ALA A 130 -7.42 1.07 2.09
C ALA A 130 -6.02 1.71 1.93
N SER A 131 -5.64 2.66 2.77
CA SER A 131 -4.32 3.31 2.71
C SER A 131 -3.17 2.40 3.17
N LEU A 132 -3.45 1.31 3.87
CA LEU A 132 -2.44 0.50 4.56
C LEU A 132 -1.80 -0.64 3.73
N PRO A 133 -2.51 -1.46 2.94
CA PRO A 133 -2.10 -2.84 2.69
C PRO A 133 -0.75 -3.03 2.01
N LEU A 134 -0.49 -2.43 0.85
CA LEU A 134 0.79 -2.57 0.17
C LEU A 134 1.90 -1.91 0.97
N ALA A 135 1.66 -0.71 1.51
CA ALA A 135 2.69 0.07 2.19
C ALA A 135 3.13 -0.59 3.50
N ILE A 136 2.20 -1.10 4.31
CA ILE A 136 2.50 -1.73 5.60
C ILE A 136 3.16 -3.09 5.41
N GLN A 137 2.72 -3.87 4.42
CA GLN A 137 3.36 -5.16 4.12
C GLN A 137 4.76 -4.96 3.54
N THR A 138 4.95 -3.94 2.69
CA THR A 138 6.30 -3.55 2.22
C THR A 138 7.21 -3.23 3.39
N ALA A 139 6.73 -2.43 4.34
CA ALA A 139 7.49 -2.08 5.54
C ALA A 139 7.89 -3.32 6.36
N VAL A 140 6.93 -4.22 6.63
CA VAL A 140 7.18 -5.47 7.37
C VAL A 140 8.18 -6.38 6.65
N GLU A 141 8.04 -6.54 5.33
CA GLU A 141 8.94 -7.41 4.55
C GLU A 141 10.38 -6.86 4.56
N GLY A 142 10.57 -5.55 4.58
CA GLY A 142 11.93 -4.98 4.68
C GLY A 142 12.60 -5.26 6.03
N PHE A 143 11.87 -5.14 7.14
CA PHE A 143 12.40 -5.54 8.46
C PHE A 143 12.76 -7.03 8.50
N LYS A 144 11.93 -7.87 7.89
CA LYS A 144 12.18 -9.32 7.78
C LYS A 144 13.38 -9.63 6.90
N THR A 145 13.48 -9.00 5.73
CA THR A 145 14.59 -9.17 4.77
C THR A 145 15.92 -8.80 5.40
N GLY A 146 15.99 -7.70 6.14
CA GLY A 146 17.21 -7.29 6.84
C GLY A 146 17.43 -7.98 8.20
N GLY A 147 16.50 -8.82 8.66
CA GLY A 147 16.62 -9.50 9.95
C GLY A 147 16.73 -8.55 11.14
N PHE A 148 15.91 -7.48 11.16
CA PHE A 148 15.94 -6.48 12.24
C PHE A 148 15.73 -7.12 13.61
N LYS A 149 16.54 -6.72 14.59
CA LYS A 149 16.51 -7.21 15.97
C LYS A 149 16.10 -6.08 16.91
N LYS A 150 15.25 -6.42 17.87
CA LYS A 150 14.85 -5.52 18.96
C LYS A 150 16.10 -4.91 19.63
N GLY A 151 16.07 -3.60 19.88
CA GLY A 151 17.17 -2.86 20.49
C GLY A 151 18.21 -2.31 19.51
N GLN A 152 18.16 -2.64 18.21
CA GLN A 152 18.95 -1.96 17.19
C GLN A 152 18.47 -0.53 16.98
N ASN A 153 19.40 0.38 16.64
CA ASN A 153 19.03 1.69 16.11
C ASN A 153 18.82 1.62 14.59
N ILE A 154 17.93 2.45 14.06
CA ILE A 154 17.54 2.42 12.65
C ILE A 154 17.60 3.80 12.03
N PHE A 155 18.09 3.85 10.79
CA PHE A 155 18.00 5.02 9.92
C PHE A 155 17.03 4.77 8.76
N ILE A 156 16.00 5.61 8.66
CA ILE A 156 14.92 5.48 7.68
C ILE A 156 15.03 6.63 6.68
N VAL A 157 15.27 6.32 5.41
CA VAL A 157 15.28 7.32 4.35
C VAL A 157 13.85 7.55 3.84
N GLY A 158 13.38 8.80 3.88
CA GLY A 158 12.05 9.17 3.37
C GLY A 158 10.89 8.91 4.34
N GLY A 159 11.07 9.23 5.62
CA GLY A 159 10.12 8.91 6.71
C GLY A 159 8.71 9.51 6.59
N ALA A 160 8.49 10.46 5.69
CA ALA A 160 7.17 11.06 5.46
C ALA A 160 6.37 10.47 4.28
N GLY A 161 6.94 9.52 3.53
CA GLY A 161 6.27 8.89 2.39
C GLY A 161 5.28 7.80 2.82
N GLY A 162 4.52 7.25 1.86
CA GLY A 162 3.52 6.21 2.12
C GLY A 162 4.05 5.00 2.89
N VAL A 163 5.25 4.49 2.51
CA VAL A 163 5.91 3.41 3.26
C VAL A 163 6.66 3.94 4.47
N GLY A 164 7.42 5.04 4.32
CA GLY A 164 8.26 5.60 5.39
C GLY A 164 7.48 5.92 6.67
N THR A 165 6.27 6.47 6.55
CA THR A 165 5.41 6.76 7.71
C THR A 165 5.07 5.51 8.52
N LEU A 166 4.95 4.36 7.87
CA LEU A 166 4.68 3.07 8.52
C LEU A 166 5.97 2.43 9.05
N VAL A 167 7.10 2.57 8.35
CA VAL A 167 8.40 2.09 8.84
C VAL A 167 8.78 2.76 10.17
N VAL A 168 8.57 4.07 10.29
CA VAL A 168 8.83 4.83 11.55
C VAL A 168 7.99 4.26 12.69
N GLN A 169 6.68 4.14 12.49
CA GLN A 169 5.76 3.65 13.52
C GLN A 169 6.03 2.18 13.88
N LEU A 170 6.30 1.33 12.89
CA LEU A 170 6.64 -0.09 13.09
C LEU A 170 7.95 -0.25 13.87
N ALA A 171 9.00 0.50 13.50
CA ALA A 171 10.27 0.48 14.21
C ALA A 171 10.08 0.79 15.71
N LYS A 172 9.29 1.83 16.01
CA LYS A 172 9.04 2.26 17.38
C LYS A 172 8.14 1.31 18.16
N HIS A 173 7.00 0.94 17.59
CA HIS A 173 5.90 0.33 18.35
C HIS A 173 5.80 -1.19 18.22
N VAL A 174 6.40 -1.78 17.18
CA VAL A 174 6.30 -3.22 16.90
C VAL A 174 7.66 -3.90 17.05
N TYR A 175 8.70 -3.35 16.42
CA TYR A 175 10.03 -3.96 16.39
C TYR A 175 10.91 -3.56 17.58
N GLY A 176 10.55 -2.51 18.32
CA GLY A 176 11.24 -2.09 19.54
C GLY A 176 12.68 -1.62 19.26
N ALA A 177 12.85 -0.78 18.24
CA ALA A 177 14.09 -0.08 17.99
C ALA A 177 14.52 0.72 19.24
N SER A 178 15.82 0.78 19.51
CA SER A 178 16.35 1.60 20.61
C SER A 178 16.32 3.09 20.28
N GLU A 179 16.50 3.41 19.01
CA GLU A 179 16.43 4.77 18.46
C GLU A 179 15.93 4.69 17.02
N VAL A 180 14.94 5.52 16.68
CA VAL A 180 14.38 5.68 15.34
C VAL A 180 14.81 7.03 14.78
N VAL A 181 15.65 7.04 13.75
CA VAL A 181 16.03 8.24 13.02
C VAL A 181 15.48 8.18 11.62
N ALA A 182 14.88 9.27 11.15
CA ALA A 182 14.32 9.33 9.81
C ALA A 182 14.68 10.61 9.06
N THR A 183 14.81 10.54 7.74
CA THR A 183 15.01 11.73 6.91
C THR A 183 13.70 12.25 6.33
N THR A 184 13.58 13.56 6.23
CA THR A 184 12.48 14.24 5.53
C THR A 184 12.86 15.68 5.18
N SER A 185 12.01 16.40 4.46
CA SER A 185 12.22 17.82 4.18
C SER A 185 11.73 18.72 5.33
N THR A 186 12.27 19.94 5.45
CA THR A 186 11.93 20.89 6.53
C THR A 186 10.44 20.96 6.88
N PRO A 187 9.49 21.10 5.92
CA PRO A 187 8.08 21.27 6.25
C PRO A 187 7.42 20.04 6.88
N LYS A 188 8.10 18.89 6.88
CA LYS A 188 7.57 17.60 7.36
C LYS A 188 8.30 17.07 8.59
N VAL A 189 9.22 17.86 9.18
CA VAL A 189 10.01 17.43 10.35
C VAL A 189 9.12 17.08 11.54
N ASP A 190 8.27 18.01 11.98
CA ASP A 190 7.36 17.82 13.11
C ASP A 190 6.38 16.67 12.88
N PHE A 191 5.99 16.46 11.62
CA PHE A 191 5.14 15.35 11.22
C PHE A 191 5.84 14.00 11.42
N VAL A 192 7.06 13.84 10.92
CA VAL A 192 7.79 12.57 11.08
C VAL A 192 8.12 12.31 12.56
N GLN A 193 8.40 13.37 13.32
CA GLN A 193 8.61 13.26 14.76
C GLN A 193 7.34 12.79 15.49
N SER A 194 6.15 13.30 15.11
CA SER A 194 4.88 12.89 15.72
C SER A 194 4.49 11.44 15.40
N LEU A 195 5.09 10.82 14.39
CA LEU A 195 4.96 9.39 14.08
C LEU A 195 5.82 8.48 14.97
N GLY A 196 6.69 9.06 15.80
CA GLY A 196 7.54 8.30 16.74
C GLY A 196 9.01 8.22 16.36
N ALA A 197 9.48 9.03 15.40
CA ALA A 197 10.92 9.22 15.18
C ALA A 197 11.52 9.94 16.40
N ASP A 198 12.57 9.38 16.98
CA ASP A 198 13.31 9.98 18.10
C ASP A 198 14.13 11.19 17.63
N ARG A 199 14.65 11.12 16.39
CA ARG A 199 15.32 12.24 15.71
C ARG A 199 14.93 12.29 14.24
N VAL A 200 14.88 13.49 13.69
CA VAL A 200 14.60 13.71 12.27
C VAL A 200 15.75 14.48 11.64
N ILE A 201 16.26 13.97 10.51
CA ILE A 201 17.28 14.65 9.71
C ILE A 201 16.59 15.39 8.57
N ASP A 202 16.72 16.71 8.57
CA ASP A 202 16.29 17.57 7.47
C ASP A 202 17.32 17.51 6.34
N TYR A 203 17.04 16.70 5.31
CA TYR A 203 18.00 16.48 4.22
C TYR A 203 18.29 17.74 3.40
N THR A 204 17.49 18.81 3.57
CA THR A 204 17.73 20.11 2.92
C THR A 204 18.84 20.92 3.62
N LYS A 205 19.25 20.50 4.83
CA LYS A 205 20.23 21.19 5.67
C LYS A 205 21.42 20.32 6.06
N THR A 206 21.24 19.01 6.14
CA THR A 206 22.25 18.06 6.59
C THR A 206 22.41 16.96 5.56
N LYS A 207 23.64 16.75 5.07
CA LYS A 207 23.96 15.63 4.20
C LYS A 207 24.24 14.38 5.02
N TYR A 208 24.22 13.20 4.39
CA TYR A 208 24.48 11.94 5.09
C TYR A 208 25.90 11.88 5.66
N GLU A 209 26.88 12.46 4.96
CA GLU A 209 28.28 12.49 5.36
C GLU A 209 28.52 13.34 6.61
N ASP A 210 27.64 14.29 6.90
CA ASP A 210 27.70 15.16 8.07
C ASP A 210 27.05 14.50 9.32
N ILE A 211 26.59 13.25 9.19
CA ILE A 211 25.98 12.49 10.30
C ILE A 211 27.08 11.71 11.02
N ASP A 212 27.47 12.21 12.20
CA ASP A 212 28.60 11.70 13.00
C ASP A 212 28.37 10.34 13.69
N TYR A 213 27.23 9.69 13.46
CA TYR A 213 26.86 8.43 14.11
C TYR A 213 26.36 7.41 13.10
N LYS A 214 26.60 6.13 13.38
CA LYS A 214 26.30 5.01 12.49
C LYS A 214 25.17 4.14 13.03
N PHE A 215 24.45 3.51 12.12
CA PHE A 215 23.25 2.75 12.43
C PHE A 215 23.40 1.25 12.20
N ASP A 216 22.76 0.45 13.05
CA ASP A 216 22.71 -1.02 12.96
C ASP A 216 21.83 -1.50 11.79
N PHE A 217 20.93 -0.64 11.29
CA PHE A 217 20.00 -0.98 10.23
C PHE A 217 19.64 0.25 9.40
N LEU A 218 19.71 0.15 8.07
CA LEU A 218 19.24 1.18 7.15
C LEU A 218 18.00 0.69 6.40
N TYR A 219 16.98 1.54 6.34
CA TYR A 219 15.75 1.29 5.60
C TYR A 219 15.52 2.43 4.62
N ASP A 220 15.80 2.19 3.35
CA ASP A 220 15.60 3.16 2.27
C ASP A 220 14.24 2.96 1.58
N THR A 221 13.41 4.00 1.62
CA THR A 221 12.07 3.98 1.01
C THR A 221 11.99 4.73 -0.33
N ILE A 222 13.09 5.32 -0.79
CA ILE A 222 13.13 6.20 -1.96
C ILE A 222 14.17 5.80 -3.03
N GLY A 223 15.02 4.82 -2.74
CA GLY A 223 16.04 4.32 -3.67
C GLY A 223 17.35 5.11 -3.64
N ASP A 224 17.67 5.78 -2.53
CA ASP A 224 18.86 6.64 -2.39
C ASP A 224 20.03 5.94 -1.67
N SER A 225 20.03 4.61 -1.68
CA SER A 225 21.05 3.77 -1.03
C SER A 225 22.47 4.08 -1.48
N LYS A 226 22.68 4.58 -2.71
CA LYS A 226 23.99 5.05 -3.20
C LYS A 226 24.60 6.17 -2.36
N ASN A 227 23.79 6.95 -1.65
CA ASN A 227 24.22 8.06 -0.81
C ASN A 227 24.02 7.72 0.67
N SER A 228 22.88 7.12 1.03
CA SER A 228 22.55 6.84 2.43
C SER A 228 23.44 5.76 3.08
N TYR A 229 24.08 4.88 2.30
CA TYR A 229 24.94 3.80 2.83
C TYR A 229 26.05 4.29 3.78
N VAL A 230 26.50 5.54 3.64
CA VAL A 230 27.59 6.09 4.46
C VAL A 230 27.23 6.15 5.94
N VAL A 231 25.95 6.14 6.33
CA VAL A 231 25.54 6.13 7.75
C VAL A 231 25.37 4.72 8.33
N ALA A 232 25.56 3.68 7.53
CA ALA A 232 25.55 2.30 8.03
C ALA A 232 26.79 2.01 8.90
N LYS A 233 26.62 1.21 9.95
CA LYS A 233 27.76 0.49 10.55
C LYS A 233 28.32 -0.52 9.55
N GLU A 234 29.56 -0.94 9.78
CA GLU A 234 30.14 -2.05 9.04
C GLU A 234 29.22 -3.29 9.16
N GLU A 235 28.95 -3.95 8.04
CA GLU A 235 28.04 -5.12 7.92
C GLU A 235 26.55 -4.86 8.22
N ALA A 236 26.13 -3.63 8.53
CA ALA A 236 24.71 -3.35 8.76
C ALA A 236 23.89 -3.61 7.47
N PRO A 237 22.73 -4.27 7.56
CA PRO A 237 21.84 -4.43 6.43
C PRO A 237 21.35 -3.07 5.94
N ILE A 238 21.43 -2.87 4.62
CA ILE A 238 20.87 -1.72 3.92
C ILE A 238 19.72 -2.23 3.07
N ILE A 239 18.49 -2.02 3.54
CA ILE A 239 17.30 -2.49 2.85
C ILE A 239 16.77 -1.40 1.94
N ASP A 240 16.54 -1.73 0.67
CA ASP A 240 15.98 -0.82 -0.32
C ASP A 240 14.71 -1.46 -0.92
N ILE A 241 13.60 -0.73 -0.90
CA ILE A 241 12.34 -1.19 -1.51
C ILE A 241 12.19 -0.75 -2.97
N THR A 242 13.15 0.01 -3.49
CA THR A 242 13.18 0.46 -4.87
C THR A 242 14.04 -0.49 -5.70
N TRP A 243 13.45 -1.07 -6.74
CA TRP A 243 14.20 -1.88 -7.70
C TRP A 243 14.65 -1.07 -8.92
N PRO A 244 15.91 -1.24 -9.38
CA PRO A 244 17.02 -1.88 -8.67
C PRO A 244 17.58 -0.96 -7.56
N PRO A 245 18.16 -1.52 -6.47
CA PRO A 245 18.87 -0.71 -5.49
C PRO A 245 20.01 0.09 -6.13
N SER A 246 20.24 1.32 -5.65
CA SER A 246 21.26 2.20 -6.22
C SER A 246 22.66 1.95 -5.66
N ASN A 247 22.79 1.17 -4.59
CA ASN A 247 24.06 0.69 -4.04
C ASN A 247 24.18 -0.85 -4.12
N PRO A 248 25.31 -1.42 -4.59
CA PRO A 248 25.51 -2.87 -4.65
C PRO A 248 25.44 -3.59 -3.30
N SER A 249 25.74 -2.91 -2.19
CA SER A 249 25.64 -3.46 -0.83
C SER A 249 24.21 -3.45 -0.29
N ALA A 250 23.28 -2.76 -0.96
CA ALA A 250 21.89 -2.75 -0.57
C ALA A 250 21.16 -4.00 -1.06
N VAL A 251 20.29 -4.53 -0.19
CA VAL A 251 19.46 -5.70 -0.47
C VAL A 251 18.07 -5.21 -0.86
N TYR A 252 17.61 -5.62 -2.04
CA TYR A 252 16.24 -5.37 -2.45
C TYR A 252 15.25 -6.18 -1.61
N SER A 253 14.29 -5.51 -0.99
CA SER A 253 13.18 -6.16 -0.30
C SER A 253 12.00 -6.37 -1.25
N SER A 254 11.88 -7.59 -1.79
CA SER A 254 10.75 -7.96 -2.64
C SER A 254 9.52 -8.32 -1.79
N LEU A 255 8.42 -7.59 -1.96
CA LEU A 255 7.18 -7.78 -1.21
C LEU A 255 6.49 -9.11 -1.56
N THR A 256 6.34 -10.00 -0.58
CA THR A 256 5.37 -11.11 -0.65
C THR A 256 4.06 -10.70 0.01
N VAL A 257 2.94 -10.77 -0.72
CA VAL A 257 1.65 -10.28 -0.24
C VAL A 257 0.88 -11.38 0.50
N ARG A 258 0.47 -11.11 1.75
CA ARG A 258 -0.34 -12.02 2.58
C ARG A 258 -1.23 -11.26 3.54
N GLY A 259 -2.53 -11.56 3.52
CA GLY A 259 -3.51 -11.05 4.48
C GLY A 259 -3.13 -11.32 5.94
N GLU A 260 -2.45 -12.44 6.20
CA GLU A 260 -1.93 -12.80 7.53
C GLU A 260 -1.01 -11.75 8.15
N VAL A 261 -0.29 -10.97 7.34
CA VAL A 261 0.55 -9.86 7.84
C VAL A 261 -0.34 -8.76 8.39
N LEU A 262 -1.44 -8.45 7.71
CA LEU A 262 -2.43 -7.46 8.14
C LEU A 262 -3.16 -7.92 9.41
N GLU A 263 -3.56 -9.19 9.47
CA GLU A 263 -4.19 -9.81 10.65
C GLU A 263 -3.30 -9.66 11.90
N LYS A 264 -1.99 -9.91 11.78
CA LYS A 264 -1.03 -9.77 12.89
C LYS A 264 -0.87 -8.33 13.37
N LEU A 265 -1.10 -7.35 12.51
CA LEU A 265 -0.97 -5.92 12.84
C LEU A 265 -2.28 -5.29 13.34
N LYS A 266 -3.42 -5.98 13.20
CA LYS A 266 -4.73 -5.50 13.65
C LYS A 266 -4.73 -4.95 15.09
N PRO A 267 -4.14 -5.60 16.11
CA PRO A 267 -4.12 -5.05 17.47
C PRO A 267 -3.39 -3.71 17.60
N TYR A 268 -2.38 -3.45 16.75
CA TYR A 268 -1.65 -2.19 16.75
C TYR A 268 -2.42 -1.07 16.05
N LEU A 269 -3.21 -1.42 15.04
CA LEU A 269 -4.14 -0.51 14.35
C LEU A 269 -5.32 -0.15 15.28
N GLU A 270 -5.89 -1.13 15.97
CA GLU A 270 -7.02 -0.92 16.89
C GLU A 270 -6.62 -0.13 18.15
N SER A 271 -5.40 -0.32 18.65
CA SER A 271 -4.86 0.47 19.76
C SER A 271 -4.37 1.86 19.35
N GLY A 272 -4.33 2.17 18.05
CA GLY A 272 -3.82 3.44 17.51
C GLY A 272 -2.30 3.60 17.63
N LYS A 273 -1.55 2.53 17.91
CA LYS A 273 -0.07 2.52 17.87
C LYS A 273 0.46 2.57 16.44
N LEU A 274 -0.29 2.00 15.49
CA LEU A 274 -0.09 2.19 14.06
C LEU A 274 -1.29 2.97 13.52
N LYS A 275 -1.02 4.03 12.78
CA LYS A 275 -2.05 4.90 12.21
C LYS A 275 -1.84 5.07 10.71
N ALA A 276 -2.94 4.97 9.97
CA ALA A 276 -3.02 5.38 8.58
C ALA A 276 -2.64 6.86 8.42
N GLN A 277 -1.93 7.19 7.35
CA GLN A 277 -1.58 8.56 6.99
C GLN A 277 -2.06 8.81 5.56
N ILE A 278 -3.11 9.63 5.41
CA ILE A 278 -3.74 9.94 4.13
C ILE A 278 -3.39 11.37 3.75
N ASP A 279 -3.01 11.58 2.49
CA ASP A 279 -2.69 12.89 1.94
C ASP A 279 -3.23 13.03 0.50
N PRO A 280 -4.02 14.08 0.20
CA PRO A 280 -4.52 15.09 1.13
C PRO A 280 -5.47 14.50 2.18
N THR A 281 -5.73 15.22 3.28
CA THR A 281 -6.61 14.75 4.37
C THR A 281 -8.01 14.37 3.89
N SER A 282 -8.48 15.01 2.82
CA SER A 282 -9.69 14.60 2.11
C SER A 282 -9.30 13.69 0.95
N PRO A 283 -9.89 12.49 0.82
CA PRO A 283 -9.67 11.63 -0.35
C PRO A 283 -10.10 12.30 -1.66
N TYR A 284 -9.58 11.78 -2.78
CA TYR A 284 -10.04 12.16 -4.11
C TYR A 284 -11.28 11.35 -4.49
N ASP A 285 -12.27 12.00 -5.09
CA ASP A 285 -13.44 11.30 -5.62
C ASP A 285 -13.01 10.30 -6.72
N PHE A 286 -13.79 9.24 -6.91
CA PHE A 286 -13.56 8.29 -8.00
C PHE A 286 -13.45 8.96 -9.38
N MET A 287 -14.16 10.06 -9.62
CA MET A 287 -14.06 10.80 -10.88
C MET A 287 -12.78 11.64 -11.01
N ASP A 288 -12.04 11.85 -9.92
CA ASP A 288 -10.83 12.67 -9.86
C ASP A 288 -9.52 11.85 -9.89
N VAL A 289 -9.57 10.60 -10.36
CA VAL A 289 -8.39 9.70 -10.41
C VAL A 289 -7.19 10.32 -11.14
N ILE A 290 -7.41 11.10 -12.20
CA ILE A 290 -6.30 11.80 -12.90
C ILE A 290 -5.62 12.82 -11.97
N GLU A 291 -6.37 13.55 -11.15
CA GLU A 291 -5.81 14.48 -10.16
C GLU A 291 -5.09 13.74 -9.03
N ALA A 292 -5.65 12.62 -8.58
CA ALA A 292 -4.98 11.78 -7.59
C ALA A 292 -3.62 11.26 -8.10
N PHE A 293 -3.54 10.82 -9.36
CA PHE A 293 -2.27 10.46 -9.99
C PHE A 293 -1.33 11.66 -10.13
N ARG A 294 -1.86 12.84 -10.49
CA ARG A 294 -1.07 14.07 -10.57
C ARG A 294 -0.41 14.40 -9.22
N HIS A 295 -1.15 14.28 -8.12
CA HIS A 295 -0.61 14.45 -6.77
C HIS A 295 0.47 13.40 -6.50
N LEU A 296 0.15 12.12 -6.67
CA LEU A 296 1.07 11.02 -6.40
C LEU A 296 2.42 11.19 -7.14
N GLU A 297 2.37 11.56 -8.42
CA GLU A 297 3.53 11.75 -9.29
C GLU A 297 4.43 12.91 -8.87
N THR A 298 3.97 13.82 -8.00
CA THR A 298 4.86 14.85 -7.42
C THR A 298 5.91 14.27 -6.48
N GLY A 299 5.68 13.06 -5.94
CA GLY A 299 6.50 12.47 -4.88
C GLY A 299 6.44 13.24 -3.55
N ARG A 300 5.50 14.19 -3.40
CA ARG A 300 5.42 15.08 -2.24
C ARG A 300 4.33 14.72 -1.24
N ALA A 301 3.56 13.67 -1.48
CA ALA A 301 2.54 13.22 -0.55
C ALA A 301 3.10 12.97 0.86
N ARG A 302 2.32 13.27 1.89
CA ARG A 302 2.57 13.00 3.32
C ARG A 302 1.82 11.76 3.78
N GLY A 303 2.18 10.61 3.21
CA GLY A 303 1.46 9.36 3.40
C GLY A 303 0.90 8.86 2.07
N LYS A 304 -0.39 8.52 2.06
CA LYS A 304 -1.05 7.74 1.01
C LYS A 304 -2.14 8.54 0.32
N VAL A 305 -2.18 8.46 -1.01
CA VAL A 305 -3.23 9.05 -1.83
C VAL A 305 -4.38 8.05 -1.93
N VAL A 306 -5.58 8.45 -1.52
CA VAL A 306 -6.78 7.58 -1.44
C VAL A 306 -7.86 8.08 -2.40
N ILE A 307 -8.55 7.12 -3.02
CA ILE A 307 -9.74 7.32 -3.84
C ILE A 307 -10.97 6.88 -3.04
N SER A 308 -11.89 7.81 -2.81
CA SER A 308 -13.20 7.62 -2.16
C SER A 308 -14.00 8.93 -2.29
N PRO A 309 -15.34 8.90 -2.43
CA PRO A 309 -16.18 7.71 -2.55
C PRO A 309 -16.12 7.10 -3.96
N PHE A 310 -16.47 5.81 -4.03
CA PHE A 310 -16.77 5.14 -5.30
C PHE A 310 -18.21 5.40 -5.72
N PRO A 311 -18.52 5.42 -7.04
CA PRO A 311 -19.89 5.52 -7.50
C PRO A 311 -20.73 4.36 -6.93
N SER A 312 -21.97 4.65 -6.59
CA SER A 312 -22.92 3.63 -6.16
C SER A 312 -23.62 3.07 -7.40
N SER A 313 -23.10 1.99 -7.99
CA SER A 313 -23.87 1.24 -8.99
C SER A 313 -25.11 0.60 -8.34
N ALA A 314 -26.24 0.66 -9.04
CA ALA A 314 -27.54 0.10 -8.65
C ALA A 314 -27.56 -1.45 -8.48
N VAL A 315 -26.40 -2.10 -8.47
CA VAL A 315 -26.26 -3.53 -8.19
C VAL A 315 -26.66 -3.84 -6.74
N HIS A 316 -26.55 -2.87 -5.82
CA HIS A 316 -27.09 -2.99 -4.46
C HIS A 316 -28.56 -3.41 -4.46
N ASP A 317 -29.40 -2.78 -5.31
CA ASP A 317 -30.84 -3.05 -5.34
C ASP A 317 -31.18 -4.45 -5.87
N THR A 318 -30.29 -5.09 -6.62
CA THR A 318 -30.54 -6.43 -7.18
C THR A 318 -29.98 -7.52 -6.27
N ILE A 319 -28.84 -7.28 -5.62
CA ILE A 319 -28.24 -8.20 -4.66
C ILE A 319 -29.03 -8.20 -3.34
N GLU A 320 -29.41 -7.04 -2.79
CA GLU A 320 -30.28 -6.99 -1.59
C GLU A 320 -31.62 -7.68 -1.84
N LYS A 321 -32.24 -7.50 -3.01
CA LYS A 321 -33.48 -8.22 -3.35
C LYS A 321 -33.30 -9.74 -3.42
N SER A 322 -32.15 -10.22 -3.91
CA SER A 322 -31.85 -11.65 -3.96
C SER A 322 -31.50 -12.25 -2.59
N ILE A 323 -30.87 -11.46 -1.70
CA ILE A 323 -30.57 -11.88 -0.32
C ILE A 323 -31.86 -11.93 0.51
N ILE A 324 -32.74 -10.93 0.38
CA ILE A 324 -34.05 -10.92 1.06
C ILE A 324 -34.93 -12.11 0.62
N SER A 325 -34.84 -12.54 -0.64
CA SER A 325 -35.59 -13.71 -1.13
C SER A 325 -35.06 -15.07 -0.62
N MET A 326 -33.79 -15.14 -0.20
CA MET A 326 -33.19 -16.38 0.34
C MET A 326 -33.43 -16.56 1.84
N VAL A 327 -33.78 -15.50 2.58
CA VAL A 327 -34.09 -15.57 4.03
C VAL A 327 -35.56 -15.93 4.29
N HIS A 328 -36.40 -16.07 3.25
CA HIS A 328 -37.84 -16.39 3.34
C HIS A 328 -38.23 -17.76 2.74
N ILE A 329 -37.31 -18.72 2.68
CA ILE A 329 -37.59 -20.11 2.26
C ILE A 329 -37.14 -21.07 3.37
#